data_AF-A0A957SE47-F1
#
_entry.id   AF-A0A957SE47-F1
#
_cell.length_a   1.000
_cell.length_b   1.000
_cell.length_c   1.000
_cell.angle_alpha   90.00
_cell.angle_beta   90.00
_cell.angle_gamma   90.00
#
_symmetry.space_group_name_H-M   'P 1'
#
loop_
_entity.id
_entity.type
_entity.pdbx_description
1 polymer ?
#
loop_
_entity_poly.entity_id
_entity_poly.type
_entity_poly.pdbx_seq_one_letter_code
_entity_poly.pdbx_strand_id
1 'polypeptide(L)'
;MMTENEKIARLAALGTATVYEAAGRQGLVDLPLMQIVPKSRVAGKARTVLCGQGDNVMVHACIEHIQPGDVVVLTQPESQAVALIGDLLVTQMLVAGAAGVLSNGSV
;
A
#
# COMPACT_ATOMS: atom_id res chain seq x y z
N MET A 1 -24.52 13.58 -2.01
CA MET A 1 -23.15 13.53 -2.57
C MET A 1 -22.43 12.40 -1.82
N MET A 2 -21.67 11.52 -2.51
CA MET A 2 -20.97 10.40 -1.84
C MET A 2 -19.92 10.92 -0.87
N THR A 3 -19.82 10.30 0.31
CA THR A 3 -18.75 10.52 1.28
C THR A 3 -17.39 10.06 0.73
N GLU A 4 -16.30 10.47 1.37
CA GLU A 4 -14.96 10.03 0.98
C GLU A 4 -14.79 8.51 1.07
N ASN A 5 -15.27 7.90 2.16
CA ASN A 5 -15.17 6.45 2.36
C ASN A 5 -15.99 5.67 1.32
N GLU A 6 -17.17 6.16 0.93
CA GLU A 6 -17.96 5.54 -0.15
C GLU A 6 -17.26 5.61 -1.51
N LYS A 7 -16.53 6.71 -1.79
CA LYS A 7 -15.72 6.82 -3.01
C LYS A 7 -14.56 5.82 -2.98
N ILE A 8 -13.85 5.71 -1.86
CA ILE A 8 -12.73 4.76 -1.68
C ILE A 8 -13.23 3.31 -1.87
N ALA A 9 -14.33 2.93 -1.21
CA ALA A 9 -14.91 1.60 -1.36
C ALA A 9 -15.30 1.30 -2.82
N ARG A 10 -15.85 2.29 -3.53
CA ARG A 10 -16.19 2.16 -4.95
C ARG A 10 -14.94 1.98 -5.84
N LEU A 11 -13.84 2.68 -5.55
CA LEU A 11 -12.58 2.48 -6.27
C LEU A 11 -12.05 1.05 -6.11
N ALA A 12 -12.08 0.51 -4.88
CA ALA A 12 -11.68 -0.87 -4.61
C ALA A 12 -12.53 -1.88 -5.41
N ALA A 13 -13.85 -1.65 -5.49
CA ALA A 13 -14.79 -2.51 -6.22
C ALA A 13 -14.60 -2.47 -7.74
N LEU A 14 -14.28 -1.30 -8.31
CA LEU A 14 -14.08 -1.13 -9.76
C LEU A 14 -12.77 -1.74 -10.27
N GLY A 15 -11.74 -1.81 -9.41
CA GLY A 15 -10.44 -2.37 -9.73
C GLY A 15 -9.54 -1.43 -10.55
N THR A 16 -8.25 -1.76 -10.61
CA THR A 16 -7.19 -0.88 -11.14
C THR A 16 -7.38 -0.54 -12.61
N ALA A 17 -7.70 -1.52 -13.48
CA ALA A 17 -7.87 -1.30 -14.92
C ALA A 17 -8.99 -0.29 -15.23
N THR A 18 -10.16 -0.47 -14.62
CA THR A 18 -11.30 0.45 -14.78
C THR A 18 -10.98 1.85 -14.28
N VAL A 19 -10.35 1.94 -13.11
CA VAL A 19 -9.96 3.23 -12.51
C VAL A 19 -8.93 3.95 -13.39
N TYR A 20 -7.95 3.22 -13.93
CA TYR A 20 -6.93 3.76 -14.83
C TYR A 20 -7.51 4.33 -16.12
N GLU A 21 -8.40 3.60 -16.80
CA GLU A 21 -9.08 4.10 -18.01
C GLU A 21 -9.92 5.35 -17.69
N ALA A 22 -10.68 5.32 -16.58
CA ALA A 22 -11.50 6.45 -16.15
C ALA A 22 -10.66 7.69 -15.77
N ALA A 23 -9.43 7.49 -15.30
CA ALA A 23 -8.48 8.55 -15.00
C ALA A 23 -7.77 9.12 -16.25
N GLY A 24 -8.18 8.72 -17.47
CA GLY A 24 -7.53 9.15 -18.70
C GLY A 24 -6.16 8.52 -18.90
N ARG A 25 -5.97 7.29 -18.40
CA ARG A 25 -4.72 6.52 -18.48
C ARG A 25 -3.55 7.20 -17.77
N GLN A 26 -3.79 7.70 -16.56
CA GLN A 26 -2.79 8.35 -15.72
C GLN A 26 -2.73 7.71 -14.33
N GLY A 27 -1.59 7.87 -13.65
CA GLY A 27 -1.40 7.44 -12.26
C GLY A 27 -1.15 5.95 -12.05
N LEU A 28 -0.87 5.19 -13.11
CA LEU A 28 -0.44 3.80 -12.98
C LEU A 28 0.98 3.73 -12.40
N VAL A 29 1.16 2.90 -11.37
CA VAL A 29 2.50 2.51 -10.89
C VAL A 29 3.00 1.39 -11.80
N ASP A 30 3.76 1.75 -12.82
CA ASP A 30 4.28 0.83 -13.84
C ASP A 30 5.60 0.18 -13.37
N LEU A 31 5.46 -0.74 -12.40
CA LEU A 31 6.54 -1.56 -11.85
C LEU A 31 6.13 -3.04 -11.91
N PRO A 32 7.11 -3.98 -11.98
CA PRO A 32 6.84 -5.42 -12.02
C PRO A 32 6.44 -5.95 -10.63
N LEU A 33 5.32 -5.44 -10.09
CA LEU A 33 4.80 -5.78 -8.78
C LEU A 33 4.12 -7.15 -8.79
N MET A 34 4.27 -7.88 -7.69
CA MET A 34 3.62 -9.17 -7.48
C MET A 34 2.47 -9.03 -6.48
N GLN A 35 1.32 -9.61 -6.81
CA GLN A 35 0.23 -9.79 -5.85
C GLN A 35 0.47 -11.04 -5.01
N ILE A 36 0.78 -10.86 -3.73
CA ILE A 36 1.12 -11.97 -2.82
C ILE A 36 -0.13 -12.67 -2.29
N VAL A 37 -1.20 -11.91 -1.99
CA VAL A 37 -2.48 -12.46 -1.53
C VAL A 37 -3.43 -12.59 -2.73
N PRO A 38 -3.75 -13.81 -3.20
CA PRO A 38 -4.58 -13.97 -4.39
C PRO A 38 -5.94 -13.31 -4.23
N LYS A 39 -6.42 -12.66 -5.31
CA LYS A 39 -7.74 -12.01 -5.40
C LYS A 39 -7.96 -10.84 -4.43
N SER A 40 -6.94 -10.41 -3.68
CA SER A 40 -7.03 -9.22 -2.83
C SER A 40 -7.18 -7.95 -3.67
N ARG A 41 -7.98 -6.99 -3.17
CA ARG A 41 -8.17 -5.67 -3.78
C ARG A 41 -8.48 -4.68 -2.67
N VAL A 42 -7.81 -3.53 -2.71
CA VAL A 42 -7.98 -2.47 -1.72
C VAL A 42 -7.87 -1.11 -2.39
N ALA A 43 -8.47 -0.11 -1.76
CA ALA A 43 -8.23 1.29 -2.03
C ALA A 43 -8.26 2.01 -0.68
N GLY A 44 -7.49 3.10 -0.56
CA GLY A 44 -7.37 3.84 0.68
C GLY A 44 -6.44 5.03 0.52
N LYS A 45 -6.31 5.83 1.57
CA LYS A 45 -5.35 6.94 1.60
C LYS A 45 -3.93 6.36 1.67
N ALA A 46 -3.01 6.92 0.88
CA ALA A 46 -1.63 6.44 0.87
C ALA A 46 -0.90 6.91 2.13
N ARG A 47 -0.42 5.96 2.93
CA ARG A 47 0.53 6.18 4.01
C ARG A 47 1.92 5.86 3.51
N THR A 48 2.62 6.87 3.00
CA THR A 48 3.94 6.69 2.39
C THR A 48 5.03 6.59 3.44
N VAL A 49 5.91 5.60 3.29
CA VAL A 49 7.05 5.35 4.16
C VAL A 49 8.30 5.25 3.29
N LEU A 50 9.22 6.19 3.48
CA LEU A 50 10.56 6.13 2.90
C LEU A 50 11.51 5.56 3.94
N CYS A 51 12.05 4.38 3.67
CA CYS A 51 13.06 3.75 4.51
C CYS A 51 14.47 4.14 4.05
N GLY A 52 15.44 3.99 4.96
CA GLY A 52 16.85 3.95 4.56
C GLY A 52 17.14 2.73 3.67
N GLN A 53 18.25 2.77 2.94
CA GLN A 53 18.65 1.64 2.11
C GLN A 53 18.93 0.41 2.98
N GLY A 54 18.21 -0.69 2.74
CA GLY A 54 18.35 -1.94 3.49
C GLY A 54 17.91 -1.86 4.96
N ASP A 55 17.13 -0.85 5.33
CA ASP A 55 16.64 -0.60 6.69
C ASP A 55 15.10 -0.59 6.72
N ASN A 56 14.49 -0.88 7.87
CA ASN A 56 13.03 -0.85 8.05
C ASN A 56 12.55 -0.08 9.29
N VAL A 57 13.40 0.75 9.91
CA VAL A 57 13.05 1.52 11.12
C VAL A 57 11.85 2.42 10.88
N MET A 58 11.75 3.03 9.69
CA MET A 58 10.60 3.87 9.34
C MET A 58 9.31 3.08 9.17
N VAL A 59 9.37 1.78 8.89
CA VAL A 59 8.20 0.90 8.88
C VAL A 59 7.65 0.76 10.30
N HIS A 60 8.53 0.53 11.28
CA HIS A 60 8.13 0.48 12.69
C HIS A 60 7.51 1.80 13.16
N ALA A 61 8.15 2.93 12.86
CA ALA A 61 7.64 4.26 13.22
C ALA A 61 6.28 4.58 12.56
N CYS A 62 6.04 4.06 11.36
CA CYS A 62 4.79 4.29 10.65
C CYS A 62 3.58 3.65 11.35
N ILE A 63 3.75 2.55 12.09
CA ILE A 63 2.63 1.77 12.65
C ILE A 63 1.74 2.64 13.54
N GLU A 64 2.33 3.48 14.38
CA GLU A 64 1.59 4.37 15.29
C GLU A 64 0.79 5.47 14.58
N HIS A 65 1.07 5.71 13.30
CA HIS A 65 0.46 6.75 12.49
C HIS A 65 -0.61 6.22 11.53
N ILE A 66 -0.77 4.89 11.44
CA ILE A 66 -1.77 4.27 10.59
C ILE A 66 -3.17 4.66 11.07
N GLN A 67 -4.01 5.05 10.11
CA GLN A 67 -5.44 5.25 10.34
C GLN A 67 -6.23 4.09 9.70
N PRO A 68 -7.43 3.75 10.22
CA PRO A 68 -8.28 2.75 9.60
C PRO A 68 -8.54 3.04 8.11
N GLY A 69 -8.19 2.08 7.26
CA GLY A 69 -8.33 2.19 5.81
C GLY A 69 -7.10 2.73 5.05
N ASP A 70 -6.01 3.08 5.73
CA ASP A 70 -4.77 3.49 5.07
C ASP A 70 -4.19 2.33 4.22
N VAL A 71 -3.64 2.66 3.05
CA VAL A 71 -2.79 1.76 2.24
C VAL A 71 -1.34 2.18 2.50
N VAL A 72 -0.58 1.31 3.14
CA VAL A 72 0.82 1.58 3.48
C VAL A 72 1.68 1.38 2.23
N VAL A 73 2.42 2.41 1.82
CA VAL A 73 3.26 2.39 0.62
C VAL A 73 4.72 2.52 1.05
N LEU A 74 5.48 1.43 0.92
CA LEU A 74 6.86 1.30 1.36
C LEU A 74 7.82 1.43 0.20
N THR A 75 8.87 2.23 0.39
CA THR A 75 9.98 2.31 -0.56
C THR A 75 11.29 2.64 0.14
N GLN A 76 12.38 2.53 -0.61
CA GLN A 76 13.75 2.88 -0.26
C GLN A 76 14.42 3.46 -1.52
N PRO A 77 15.56 4.17 -1.42
CA PRO A 77 16.20 4.81 -2.57
C PRO A 77 16.47 3.87 -3.75
N GLU A 78 16.96 2.65 -3.47
CA GLU A 78 17.22 1.62 -4.49
C GLU A 78 16.54 0.31 -4.13
N SER A 79 15.77 -0.26 -5.06
CA SER A 79 15.14 -1.57 -4.84
C SER A 79 16.22 -2.66 -4.79
N GLN A 80 16.23 -3.44 -3.72
CA GLN A 80 17.18 -4.53 -3.48
C GLN A 80 16.46 -5.73 -2.88
N ALA A 81 17.10 -6.90 -2.93
CA ALA A 81 16.60 -8.15 -2.37
C ALA A 81 16.72 -8.19 -0.82
N VAL A 82 16.23 -7.14 -0.16
CA VAL A 82 16.20 -6.96 1.30
C VAL A 82 14.77 -6.72 1.71
N ALA A 83 14.29 -7.52 2.67
CA ALA A 83 12.91 -7.46 3.13
C ALA A 83 12.66 -6.24 4.02
N LEU A 84 11.72 -5.37 3.63
CA LEU A 84 11.28 -4.24 4.46
C LEU A 84 10.24 -4.66 5.50
N ILE A 85 9.51 -5.73 5.22
CA ILE A 85 8.43 -6.27 6.07
C ILE A 85 8.49 -7.80 6.13
N GLY A 86 7.80 -8.34 7.12
CA GLY A 86 7.53 -9.76 7.31
C GLY A 86 6.23 -9.94 8.11
N ASP A 87 6.02 -11.12 8.69
CA ASP A 87 4.79 -11.49 9.39
C ASP A 87 4.39 -10.53 10.53
N LEU A 88 5.35 -10.12 11.36
CA LEU A 88 5.14 -9.31 12.56
C LEU A 88 4.68 -7.90 12.17
N LEU A 89 5.41 -7.25 11.27
CA LEU A 89 5.11 -5.90 10.80
C LEU A 89 3.77 -5.85 10.07
N VAL A 90 3.48 -6.83 9.22
CA VAL A 90 2.18 -6.93 8.52
C VAL A 90 1.05 -7.14 9.52
N THR A 91 1.26 -7.98 10.54
CA THR A 91 0.27 -8.19 11.62
C THR A 91 -0.01 -6.89 12.38
N GLN A 92 1.04 -6.14 12.74
CA GLN A 92 0.89 -4.86 13.43
C GLN A 92 0.13 -3.84 12.57
N MET A 93 0.42 -3.76 11.27
CA MET A 93 -0.32 -2.90 10.33
C MET A 93 -1.80 -3.29 10.23
N LEU A 94 -2.10 -4.59 10.19
CA LEU A 94 -3.47 -5.10 10.17
C LEU A 94 -4.22 -4.70 11.45
N VAL A 95 -3.60 -4.88 12.62
CA VAL A 95 -4.17 -4.47 13.91
C VAL A 95 -4.39 -2.96 13.99
N ALA A 96 -3.48 -2.16 13.43
CA ALA A 96 -3.62 -0.72 13.34
C ALA A 96 -4.69 -0.25 12.32
N GLY A 97 -5.26 -1.17 11.54
CA GLY A 97 -6.37 -0.90 10.62
C GLY A 97 -5.96 -0.58 9.19
N ALA A 98 -4.71 -0.88 8.78
CA ALA A 98 -4.32 -0.75 7.38
C ALA A 98 -5.19 -1.65 6.49
N ALA A 99 -5.63 -1.10 5.36
CA ALA A 99 -6.37 -1.87 4.35
C ALA A 99 -5.45 -2.82 3.57
N GLY A 100 -4.20 -2.40 3.33
CA GLY A 100 -3.20 -3.22 2.63
C GLY A 100 -1.83 -2.54 2.55
N VAL A 101 -0.87 -3.24 1.96
CA VAL A 101 0.52 -2.79 1.81
C VAL A 101 0.96 -2.91 0.37
N LEU A 102 1.66 -1.89 -0.12
CA LEU A 102 2.40 -1.89 -1.37
C LEU A 102 3.90 -1.70 -1.04
N SER A 103 4.76 -2.62 -1.47
CA SER A 103 6.21 -2.52 -1.23
C SER A 103 6.97 -2.47 -2.55
N ASN A 104 7.86 -1.48 -2.69
CA ASN A 104 8.85 -1.40 -3.78
C ASN A 104 10.21 -2.03 -3.36
N GLY A 105 10.17 -3.04 -2.50
CA GLY A 105 11.30 -3.85 -2.06
C GLY A 105 10.83 -5.29 -1.77
N SER A 106 11.74 -6.16 -1.36
CA SER A 106 11.37 -7.53 -0.97
C SER A 106 10.48 -7.54 0.28
N VAL A 107 9.77 -8.65 0.46
CA VAL A 107 8.97 -8.99 1.64
C VAL A 107 9.19 -10.46 2.00
#